data_AF-A0A7S2F8L0-F1
#
_entry.id   AF-A0A7S2F8L0-F1
#
_cell.length_a   1.000
_cell.length_b   1.000
_cell.length_c   1.000
_cell.angle_alpha   90.00
_cell.angle_beta   90.00
_cell.angle_gamma   90.00
#
_symmetry.space_group_name_H-M   'P 1'
#
loop_
_entity.id
_entity.type
_entity.pdbx_description
1 polymer ?
#
loop_
_entity_poly.entity_id
_entity_poly.type
_entity_poly.pdbx_seq_one_letter_code
_entity_poly.pdbx_strand_id
1 'polypeptide(L)'
;IKAKLAHAKSSYCKAVGKKIVDELTELQGRAEGLQKKLNTFKRETNERKMSSLLKEVVQVVTEAETQVQALGDVAKPLNTENLSEVSVASLKSTCEQVTIAEKDASAQCSEARKVMGAKQNDAKDPMLITELSKLQARLNSAQNDLYLLRKTIATGERLIKAKQVLLEQEEKMKQAELEVTKVENLATPVGDEKLGDETIQKIDDAVGSAQKALTAANLSIDSHLPGAIPPLKAALSKLIARSKKSQEKVDAAK
;
A
#
# COMPACT_ATOMS: atom_id res chain seq x y z
N ILE A 1 26.83 -58.88 -2.45
CA ILE A 1 27.77 -59.07 -3.59
C ILE A 1 29.24 -59.12 -3.13
N LYS A 2 29.71 -58.18 -2.30
CA LYS A 2 31.10 -58.19 -1.77
C LYS A 2 31.56 -59.54 -1.15
N ALA A 3 30.73 -60.17 -0.32
CA ALA A 3 31.05 -61.49 0.26
C ALA A 3 31.15 -62.61 -0.81
N LYS A 4 30.32 -62.57 -1.85
CA LYS A 4 30.35 -63.53 -2.97
C LYS A 4 31.57 -63.30 -3.89
N LEU A 5 31.98 -62.05 -4.09
CA LEU A 5 33.22 -61.69 -4.80
C LEU A 5 34.47 -62.19 -4.07
N ALA A 6 34.51 -62.11 -2.74
CA ALA A 6 35.61 -62.62 -1.93
C ALA A 6 35.71 -64.16 -2.02
N HIS A 7 34.57 -64.85 -1.87
CA HIS A 7 34.49 -66.31 -1.99
C HIS A 7 34.85 -66.81 -3.40
N ALA A 8 34.46 -66.08 -4.45
CA ALA A 8 34.80 -66.42 -5.83
C ALA A 8 36.31 -66.40 -6.11
N LYS A 9 37.06 -65.53 -5.42
CA LYS A 9 38.52 -65.42 -5.53
C LYS A 9 39.27 -66.50 -4.75
N SER A 10 38.72 -66.99 -3.64
CA SER A 10 39.39 -67.95 -2.75
C SER A 10 39.08 -69.42 -3.07
N SER A 11 37.89 -69.71 -3.60
CA SER A 11 37.36 -71.08 -3.62
C SER A 11 37.33 -71.75 -5.00
N TYR A 12 37.68 -71.04 -6.07
CA TYR A 12 37.67 -71.57 -7.45
C TYR A 12 39.04 -71.45 -8.12
N CYS A 13 39.32 -72.30 -9.11
CA CYS A 13 40.55 -72.18 -9.90
C CYS A 13 40.59 -70.82 -10.63
N LYS A 14 41.80 -70.28 -10.85
CA LYS A 14 42.03 -68.88 -11.26
C LYS A 14 41.20 -68.44 -12.49
N ALA A 15 41.02 -69.32 -13.48
CA ALA A 15 40.23 -69.03 -14.67
C ALA A 15 38.72 -68.92 -14.39
N VAL A 16 38.16 -69.82 -13.58
CA VAL A 16 36.73 -69.83 -13.21
C VAL A 16 36.42 -68.71 -12.22
N GLY A 17 37.28 -68.50 -11.21
CA GLY A 17 37.14 -67.42 -10.25
C GLY A 17 37.15 -66.03 -10.91
N LYS A 18 38.00 -65.82 -11.93
CA LYS A 18 38.01 -64.57 -12.71
C LYS A 18 36.69 -64.33 -13.44
N LYS A 19 36.17 -65.32 -14.18
CA LYS A 19 34.87 -65.21 -14.89
C LYS A 19 33.73 -64.86 -13.92
N ILE A 20 33.67 -65.53 -12.77
CA ILE A 20 32.65 -65.25 -11.74
C ILE A 20 32.79 -63.83 -11.18
N VAL A 21 34.01 -63.36 -10.93
CA VAL A 21 34.26 -61.99 -10.45
C VAL A 21 33.84 -60.95 -11.48
N ASP A 22 34.17 -61.17 -12.75
CA ASP A 22 33.83 -60.26 -13.85
C ASP A 22 32.30 -60.15 -14.01
N GLU A 23 31.59 -61.29 -14.04
CA GLU A 23 30.11 -61.34 -14.13
C GLU A 23 29.44 -60.69 -12.90
N LEU A 24 29.92 -60.98 -11.68
CA LEU A 24 29.37 -60.37 -10.47
C LEU A 24 29.60 -58.86 -10.41
N THR A 25 30.73 -58.38 -10.94
CA THR A 25 31.04 -56.95 -11.02
C THR A 25 30.14 -56.25 -12.05
N GLU A 26 29.90 -56.89 -13.20
CA GLU A 26 28.96 -56.39 -14.21
C GLU A 26 27.54 -56.31 -13.65
N LEU A 27 27.06 -57.37 -12.99
CA LEU A 27 25.74 -57.39 -12.34
C LEU A 27 25.62 -56.33 -11.25
N GLN A 28 26.69 -56.10 -10.47
CA GLN A 28 26.73 -55.02 -9.48
C GLN A 28 26.58 -53.65 -10.16
N GLY A 29 27.36 -53.39 -11.22
CA GLY A 29 27.28 -52.13 -11.97
C GLY A 29 25.89 -51.91 -12.57
N ARG A 30 25.27 -52.96 -13.11
CA ARG A 30 23.88 -52.92 -13.61
C ARG A 30 22.89 -52.62 -12.49
N ALA A 31 23.02 -53.26 -11.33
CA ALA A 31 22.14 -53.02 -10.18
C ALA A 31 22.27 -51.59 -9.64
N GLU A 32 23.48 -51.06 -9.52
CA GLU A 32 23.74 -49.67 -9.12
C GLU A 32 23.18 -48.66 -10.14
N GLY A 33 23.36 -48.95 -11.44
CA GLY A 33 22.77 -48.14 -12.51
C GLY A 33 21.25 -48.14 -12.48
N LEU A 34 20.61 -49.30 -12.29
CA LEU A 34 19.16 -49.42 -12.15
C LEU A 34 18.64 -48.72 -10.89
N GLN A 35 19.36 -48.81 -9.77
CA GLN A 35 18.99 -48.11 -8.54
C GLN A 35 19.01 -46.59 -8.73
N LYS A 36 20.01 -46.04 -9.42
CA LYS A 36 20.07 -44.61 -9.77
C LYS A 36 18.89 -44.21 -10.64
N LYS A 37 18.62 -44.96 -11.72
CA LYS A 37 17.47 -44.71 -12.61
C LYS A 37 16.14 -44.77 -11.87
N LEU A 38 15.94 -45.76 -11.00
CA LEU A 38 14.74 -45.91 -10.19
C LEU A 38 14.54 -44.72 -9.24
N ASN A 39 15.61 -44.25 -8.60
CA ASN A 39 15.54 -43.09 -7.72
C ASN A 39 15.19 -41.81 -8.49
N THR A 40 15.80 -41.58 -9.65
CA THR A 40 15.46 -40.46 -10.54
C THR A 40 13.99 -40.53 -10.97
N PHE A 41 13.53 -41.70 -11.44
CA PHE A 41 12.15 -41.89 -11.88
C PHE A 41 11.14 -41.66 -10.76
N LYS A 42 11.44 -42.13 -9.53
CA LYS A 42 10.60 -41.87 -8.35
C LYS A 42 10.49 -40.37 -8.06
N ARG A 43 11.62 -39.64 -8.12
CA ARG A 43 11.65 -38.18 -7.93
C ARG A 43 10.80 -37.46 -8.98
N GLU A 44 11.04 -37.71 -10.27
CA GLU A 44 10.31 -37.08 -11.38
C GLU A 44 8.81 -37.41 -11.36
N THR A 45 8.45 -38.62 -10.94
CA THR A 45 7.04 -39.01 -10.78
C THR A 45 6.38 -38.25 -9.63
N ASN A 46 7.08 -38.10 -8.51
CA ASN A 46 6.58 -37.31 -7.37
C ASN A 46 6.46 -35.83 -7.73
N GLU A 47 7.44 -35.25 -8.42
CA GLU A 47 7.41 -33.85 -8.88
C GLU A 47 6.21 -33.60 -9.81
N ARG A 48 5.96 -34.48 -10.79
CA ARG A 48 4.78 -34.38 -11.67
C ARG A 48 3.47 -34.52 -10.90
N LYS A 49 3.39 -35.45 -9.95
CA LYS A 49 2.23 -35.62 -9.07
C LYS A 49 1.97 -34.35 -8.27
N MET A 50 2.98 -33.78 -7.63
CA MET A 50 2.84 -32.56 -6.83
C MET A 50 2.48 -31.36 -7.69
N SER A 51 3.14 -31.18 -8.84
CA SER A 51 2.85 -30.09 -9.79
C SER A 51 1.39 -30.13 -10.25
N SER A 52 0.87 -31.31 -10.59
CA SER A 52 -0.53 -31.47 -10.97
C SER A 52 -1.48 -31.17 -9.81
N LEU A 53 -1.21 -31.72 -8.62
CA LEU A 53 -2.07 -31.52 -7.45
C LEU A 53 -2.10 -30.07 -6.96
N LEU A 54 -0.99 -29.34 -7.10
CA LEU A 54 -0.83 -27.98 -6.59
C LEU A 54 -1.06 -26.90 -7.64
N LYS A 55 -1.28 -27.25 -8.92
CA LYS A 55 -1.37 -26.29 -10.03
C LYS A 55 -2.31 -25.12 -9.72
N GLU A 56 -3.52 -25.43 -9.26
CA GLU A 56 -4.52 -24.43 -8.92
C GLU A 56 -4.08 -23.54 -7.74
N VAL A 57 -3.58 -24.13 -6.65
CA VAL A 57 -3.10 -23.38 -5.47
C VAL A 57 -1.93 -22.47 -5.84
N VAL A 58 -0.98 -22.98 -6.63
CA VAL A 58 0.17 -22.20 -7.11
C VAL A 58 -0.31 -21.02 -7.96
N GLN A 59 -1.29 -21.23 -8.83
CA GLN A 59 -1.85 -20.19 -9.68
C GLN A 59 -2.48 -19.07 -8.84
N VAL A 60 -3.43 -19.40 -7.95
CA VAL A 60 -4.15 -18.38 -7.17
C VAL A 60 -3.24 -17.64 -6.18
N VAL A 61 -2.22 -18.31 -5.61
CA VAL A 61 -1.22 -17.64 -4.76
C VAL A 61 -0.37 -16.66 -5.58
N THR A 62 0.05 -17.05 -6.79
CA THR A 62 0.83 -16.19 -7.68
C THR A 62 0.01 -15.00 -8.17
N GLU A 63 -1.28 -15.21 -8.47
CA GLU A 63 -2.21 -14.13 -8.84
C GLU A 63 -2.40 -13.15 -7.68
N ALA A 64 -2.57 -13.64 -6.45
CA ALA A 64 -2.66 -12.79 -5.25
C ALA A 64 -1.39 -11.97 -5.03
N GLU A 65 -0.20 -12.58 -5.11
CA GLU A 65 1.09 -11.89 -5.02
C GLU A 65 1.22 -10.81 -6.10
N THR A 66 0.84 -11.13 -7.34
CA THR A 66 0.92 -10.20 -8.48
C THR A 66 0.01 -8.98 -8.25
N GLN A 67 -1.21 -9.17 -7.76
CA GLN A 67 -2.11 -8.05 -7.48
C GLN A 67 -1.65 -7.19 -6.30
N VAL A 68 -1.09 -7.81 -5.25
CA VAL A 68 -0.50 -7.05 -4.12
C VAL A 68 0.70 -6.22 -4.59
N GLN A 69 1.54 -6.77 -5.46
CA GLN A 69 2.66 -6.05 -6.06
C GLN A 69 2.17 -4.87 -6.92
N ALA A 70 1.16 -5.10 -7.76
CA ALA A 70 0.56 -4.05 -8.58
C ALA A 70 -0.05 -2.92 -7.73
N LEU A 71 -0.74 -3.26 -6.63
CA LEU A 71 -1.20 -2.28 -5.65
C LEU A 71 -0.03 -1.48 -5.07
N GLY A 72 1.07 -2.14 -4.72
CA GLY A 72 2.28 -1.50 -4.24
C GLY A 72 2.83 -0.47 -5.23
N ASP A 73 2.87 -0.82 -6.51
CA ASP A 73 3.34 0.08 -7.57
C ASP A 73 2.44 1.30 -7.76
N VAL A 74 1.12 1.11 -7.74
CA VAL A 74 0.15 2.21 -7.85
C VAL A 74 0.13 3.07 -6.59
N ALA A 75 0.42 2.51 -5.42
CA ALA A 75 0.46 3.22 -4.14
C ALA A 75 1.77 3.99 -3.89
N LYS A 76 2.82 3.80 -4.70
CA LYS A 76 4.11 4.50 -4.58
C LYS A 76 3.99 6.03 -4.43
N PRO A 77 3.15 6.75 -5.21
CA PRO A 77 3.03 8.20 -5.06
C PRO A 77 2.48 8.62 -3.70
N LEU A 78 1.70 7.75 -3.02
CA LEU A 78 1.17 7.97 -1.68
C LEU A 78 2.21 7.76 -0.56
N ASN A 79 3.40 7.26 -0.89
CA ASN A 79 4.49 7.01 0.06
C ASN A 79 5.64 8.01 -0.07
N THR A 80 5.42 9.13 -0.77
CA THR A 80 6.46 10.15 -0.94
C THR A 80 6.61 11.00 0.33
N GLU A 81 7.83 11.31 0.74
CA GLU A 81 8.05 12.20 1.89
C GLU A 81 7.54 13.63 1.59
N ASN A 82 7.41 13.99 0.30
CA ASN A 82 6.95 15.27 -0.19
C ASN A 82 5.49 15.26 -0.67
N LEU A 83 4.62 14.45 -0.09
CA LEU A 83 3.20 14.49 -0.44
C LEU A 83 2.60 15.91 -0.30
N SER A 84 3.18 16.79 0.53
CA SER A 84 2.85 18.21 0.66
C SER A 84 3.06 19.03 -0.62
N GLU A 85 3.91 18.59 -1.54
CA GLU A 85 4.23 19.29 -2.81
C GLU A 85 3.36 18.79 -3.97
N VAL A 86 2.83 17.57 -3.89
CA VAL A 86 1.98 17.00 -4.94
C VAL A 86 0.60 17.67 -4.96
N SER A 87 0.09 17.97 -6.16
CA SER A 87 -1.23 18.59 -6.30
C SER A 87 -2.36 17.70 -5.75
N VAL A 88 -3.43 18.32 -5.23
CA VAL A 88 -4.61 17.58 -4.74
C VAL A 88 -5.27 16.77 -5.86
N ALA A 89 -5.28 17.29 -7.09
CA ALA A 89 -5.86 16.60 -8.25
C ALA A 89 -5.09 15.31 -8.59
N SER A 90 -3.76 15.37 -8.64
CA SER A 90 -2.92 14.20 -8.88
C SER A 90 -3.10 13.15 -7.79
N LEU A 91 -3.13 13.56 -6.52
CA LEU A 91 -3.31 12.64 -5.40
C LEU A 91 -4.69 11.96 -5.41
N LYS A 92 -5.77 12.67 -5.80
CA LYS A 92 -7.11 12.09 -5.97
C LYS A 92 -7.12 10.99 -7.04
N SER A 93 -6.55 11.29 -8.20
CA SER A 93 -6.42 10.32 -9.30
C SER A 93 -5.65 9.06 -8.87
N THR A 94 -4.56 9.23 -8.12
CA THR A 94 -3.83 8.10 -7.53
C THR A 94 -4.70 7.31 -6.55
N CYS A 95 -5.45 7.95 -5.66
CA CYS A 95 -6.33 7.27 -4.70
C CYS A 95 -7.43 6.45 -5.38
N GLU A 96 -8.00 6.91 -6.49
CA GLU A 96 -8.99 6.16 -7.26
C GLU A 96 -8.39 4.87 -7.83
N GLN A 97 -7.19 4.96 -8.44
CA GLN A 97 -6.48 3.80 -8.96
C GLN A 97 -6.10 2.81 -7.86
N VAL A 98 -5.59 3.33 -6.74
CA VAL A 98 -5.27 2.54 -5.55
C VAL A 98 -6.50 1.81 -5.01
N THR A 99 -7.66 2.45 -4.97
CA THR A 99 -8.90 1.84 -4.46
C THR A 99 -9.33 0.65 -5.31
N ILE A 100 -9.16 0.74 -6.63
CA ILE A 100 -9.47 -0.36 -7.55
C ILE A 100 -8.48 -1.51 -7.31
N ALA A 101 -7.17 -1.21 -7.35
CA ALA A 101 -6.13 -2.21 -7.14
C ALA A 101 -6.22 -2.88 -5.75
N GLU A 102 -6.64 -2.15 -4.72
CA GLU A 102 -6.79 -2.66 -3.35
C GLU A 102 -7.94 -3.67 -3.24
N LYS A 103 -9.06 -3.41 -3.93
CA LYS A 103 -10.17 -4.36 -4.04
C LYS A 103 -9.75 -5.62 -4.77
N ASP A 104 -9.05 -5.49 -5.90
CA ASP A 104 -8.59 -6.63 -6.70
C ASP A 104 -7.58 -7.50 -5.92
N ALA A 105 -6.59 -6.88 -5.28
CA ALA A 105 -5.61 -7.56 -4.43
C ALA A 105 -6.29 -8.27 -3.24
N SER A 106 -7.25 -7.61 -2.59
CA SER A 106 -8.01 -8.21 -1.48
C SER A 106 -8.86 -9.39 -1.92
N ALA A 107 -9.51 -9.29 -3.10
CA ALA A 107 -10.32 -10.37 -3.66
C ALA A 107 -9.45 -11.60 -3.97
N GLN A 108 -8.30 -11.40 -4.62
CA GLN A 108 -7.39 -12.50 -4.95
C GLN A 108 -6.77 -13.15 -3.70
N CYS A 109 -6.40 -12.36 -2.69
CA CYS A 109 -5.92 -12.89 -1.42
C CYS A 109 -6.98 -13.74 -0.70
N SER A 110 -8.26 -13.38 -0.83
CA SER A 110 -9.39 -14.13 -0.26
C SER A 110 -9.63 -15.44 -1.00
N GLU A 111 -9.62 -15.42 -2.34
CA GLU A 111 -9.80 -16.63 -3.15
C GLU A 111 -8.64 -17.61 -2.94
N ALA A 112 -7.39 -17.12 -2.94
CA ALA A 112 -6.23 -17.94 -2.67
C ALA A 112 -6.31 -18.63 -1.30
N ARG A 113 -6.80 -17.92 -0.27
CA ARG A 113 -7.02 -18.49 1.07
C ARG A 113 -8.08 -19.59 1.05
N LYS A 114 -9.18 -19.39 0.32
CA LYS A 114 -10.28 -20.36 0.20
C LYS A 114 -9.81 -21.64 -0.50
N VAL A 115 -9.17 -21.51 -1.67
CA VAL A 115 -8.65 -22.66 -2.44
C VAL A 115 -7.59 -23.41 -1.65
N MET A 116 -6.67 -22.70 -0.99
CA MET A 116 -5.64 -23.32 -0.16
C MET A 116 -6.22 -24.04 1.05
N GLY A 117 -7.20 -23.45 1.74
CA GLY A 117 -7.88 -24.09 2.86
C GLY A 117 -8.60 -25.38 2.46
N ALA A 118 -9.28 -25.38 1.31
CA ALA A 118 -9.87 -26.60 0.74
C ALA A 118 -8.78 -27.66 0.48
N LYS A 119 -7.67 -27.27 -0.14
CA LYS A 119 -6.58 -28.21 -0.44
C LYS A 119 -5.87 -28.77 0.79
N GLN A 120 -5.72 -27.97 1.84
CA GLN A 120 -5.15 -28.40 3.11
C GLN A 120 -6.03 -29.43 3.81
N ASN A 121 -7.35 -29.27 3.77
CA ASN A 121 -8.29 -30.24 4.37
C ASN A 121 -8.23 -31.61 3.69
N ASP A 122 -7.99 -31.64 2.37
CA ASP A 122 -7.91 -32.88 1.59
C ASP A 122 -6.51 -33.52 1.61
N ALA A 123 -5.49 -32.81 2.11
CA ALA A 123 -4.10 -33.25 2.06
C ALA A 123 -3.79 -34.31 3.14
N LYS A 124 -3.53 -35.54 2.69
CA LYS A 124 -3.10 -36.67 3.55
C LYS A 124 -1.64 -37.07 3.36
N ASP A 125 -1.04 -36.64 2.25
CA ASP A 125 0.33 -36.97 1.86
C ASP A 125 1.31 -35.99 2.55
N PRO A 126 2.32 -36.45 3.33
CA PRO A 126 3.26 -35.56 4.02
C PRO A 126 4.04 -34.62 3.10
N MET A 127 4.33 -35.03 1.86
CA MET A 127 5.00 -34.15 0.89
C MET A 127 4.06 -33.03 0.44
N LEU A 128 2.79 -33.35 0.20
CA LEU A 128 1.77 -32.36 -0.16
C LEU A 128 1.56 -31.34 0.97
N ILE A 129 1.48 -31.80 2.22
CA ILE A 129 1.36 -30.93 3.41
C ILE A 129 2.54 -29.96 3.50
N THR A 130 3.77 -30.45 3.24
CA THR A 130 4.99 -29.64 3.24
C THR A 130 4.94 -28.55 2.18
N GLU A 131 4.56 -28.88 0.93
CA GLU A 131 4.47 -27.89 -0.14
C GLU A 131 3.33 -26.87 0.07
N LEU A 132 2.18 -27.33 0.57
CA LEU A 132 1.08 -26.43 0.96
C LEU A 132 1.49 -25.45 2.07
N SER A 133 2.33 -25.88 3.00
CA SER A 133 2.85 -25.01 4.06
C SER A 133 3.75 -23.89 3.51
N LYS A 134 4.54 -24.18 2.45
CA LYS A 134 5.34 -23.16 1.76
C LYS A 134 4.46 -22.15 1.02
N LEU A 135 3.42 -22.62 0.33
CA LEU A 135 2.45 -21.75 -0.35
C LEU A 135 1.65 -20.90 0.65
N GLN A 136 1.33 -21.45 1.82
CA GLN A 136 0.70 -20.70 2.92
C GLN A 136 1.61 -19.57 3.42
N ALA A 137 2.91 -19.82 3.59
CA ALA A 137 3.85 -18.80 4.01
C ALA A 137 3.93 -17.64 3.00
N ARG A 138 3.95 -17.98 1.70
CA ARG A 138 3.88 -17.00 0.59
C ARG A 138 2.60 -16.14 0.65
N LEU A 139 1.43 -16.78 0.76
CA LEU A 139 0.17 -16.03 0.87
C LEU A 139 0.12 -15.14 2.12
N ASN A 140 0.64 -15.62 3.25
CA ASN A 140 0.71 -14.83 4.48
C ASN A 140 1.60 -13.59 4.29
N SER A 141 2.72 -13.73 3.57
CA SER A 141 3.58 -12.58 3.21
C SER A 141 2.81 -11.56 2.38
N ALA A 142 2.15 -12.00 1.30
CA ALA A 142 1.35 -11.11 0.45
C ALA A 142 0.22 -10.41 1.23
N GLN A 143 -0.43 -11.11 2.16
CA GLN A 143 -1.45 -10.50 3.02
C GLN A 143 -0.89 -9.48 4.01
N ASN A 144 0.33 -9.71 4.53
CA ASN A 144 1.01 -8.73 5.36
C ASN A 144 1.39 -7.48 4.56
N ASP A 145 1.89 -7.65 3.34
CA ASP A 145 2.22 -6.54 2.44
C ASP A 145 0.96 -5.74 2.09
N LEU A 146 -0.15 -6.40 1.77
CA LEU A 146 -1.46 -5.77 1.57
C LEU A 146 -1.89 -4.95 2.80
N TYR A 147 -1.70 -5.47 4.01
CA TYR A 147 -2.02 -4.75 5.25
C TYR A 147 -1.15 -3.50 5.44
N LEU A 148 0.15 -3.58 5.16
CA LEU A 148 1.06 -2.44 5.22
C LEU A 148 0.67 -1.38 4.17
N LEU A 149 0.37 -1.80 2.94
CA LEU A 149 -0.09 -0.91 1.88
C LEU A 149 -1.39 -0.20 2.28
N ARG A 150 -2.36 -0.89 2.88
CA ARG A 150 -3.59 -0.26 3.41
C ARG A 150 -3.31 0.86 4.41
N LYS A 151 -2.29 0.73 5.26
CA LYS A 151 -1.90 1.81 6.18
C LYS A 151 -1.33 3.02 5.45
N THR A 152 -0.48 2.79 4.45
CA THR A 152 0.07 3.86 3.60
C THR A 152 -1.05 4.59 2.88
N ILE A 153 -2.00 3.86 2.29
CA ILE A 153 -3.16 4.41 1.59
C ILE A 153 -4.00 5.27 2.52
N ALA A 154 -4.35 4.77 3.71
CA ALA A 154 -5.11 5.52 4.70
C ALA A 154 -4.41 6.81 5.15
N THR A 155 -3.07 6.79 5.22
CA THR A 155 -2.27 7.99 5.53
C THR A 155 -2.32 9.00 4.39
N GLY A 156 -2.17 8.53 3.14
CA GLY A 156 -2.32 9.35 1.94
C GLY A 156 -3.69 10.02 1.84
N GLU A 157 -4.77 9.26 2.06
CA GLU A 157 -6.14 9.79 2.05
C GLU A 157 -6.38 10.87 3.11
N ARG A 158 -5.86 10.69 4.33
CA ARG A 158 -5.94 11.71 5.39
C ARG A 158 -5.24 12.99 4.98
N LEU A 159 -4.08 12.89 4.33
CA LEU A 159 -3.36 14.06 3.86
C LEU A 159 -4.10 14.78 2.71
N ILE A 160 -4.69 14.03 1.78
CA ILE A 160 -5.50 14.60 0.69
C ILE A 160 -6.67 15.41 1.26
N LYS A 161 -7.40 14.83 2.21
CA LYS A 161 -8.50 15.52 2.91
C LYS A 161 -8.00 16.77 3.62
N ALA A 162 -6.86 16.68 4.31
CA ALA A 162 -6.24 17.82 4.97
C ALA A 162 -5.90 18.95 4.00
N LYS A 163 -5.34 18.64 2.82
CA LYS A 163 -5.04 19.65 1.79
C LYS A 163 -6.30 20.29 1.23
N GLN A 164 -7.37 19.53 1.01
CA GLN A 164 -8.64 20.07 0.53
C GLN A 164 -9.21 21.07 1.51
N VAL A 165 -9.26 20.70 2.79
CA VAL A 165 -9.68 21.60 3.86
C VAL A 165 -8.83 22.87 3.83
N LEU A 166 -7.50 22.74 3.74
CA LEU A 166 -6.63 23.91 3.69
C LEU A 166 -6.94 24.83 2.49
N LEU A 167 -7.12 24.29 1.29
CA LEU A 167 -7.46 25.07 0.10
C LEU A 167 -8.81 25.80 0.26
N GLU A 168 -9.81 25.13 0.81
CA GLU A 168 -11.13 25.73 1.07
C GLU A 168 -11.05 26.86 2.09
N GLN A 169 -10.29 26.66 3.18
CA GLN A 169 -10.12 27.69 4.20
C GLN A 169 -9.27 28.86 3.71
N GLU A 170 -8.24 28.60 2.89
CA GLU A 170 -7.43 29.62 2.24
C GLU A 170 -8.30 30.52 1.35
N GLU A 171 -9.22 29.94 0.57
CA GLU A 171 -10.12 30.70 -0.29
C GLU A 171 -11.13 31.53 0.52
N LYS A 172 -11.74 30.95 1.56
CA LYS A 172 -12.61 31.69 2.48
C LYS A 172 -11.89 32.87 3.13
N MET A 173 -10.65 32.66 3.56
CA MET A 173 -9.83 33.73 4.14
C MET A 173 -9.50 34.82 3.13
N LYS A 174 -9.19 34.47 1.87
CA LYS A 174 -8.97 35.47 0.80
C LYS A 174 -10.22 36.31 0.55
N GLN A 175 -11.40 35.70 0.50
CA GLN A 175 -12.66 36.44 0.32
C GLN A 175 -12.91 37.39 1.51
N ALA A 176 -12.65 36.95 2.74
CA ALA A 176 -12.75 37.82 3.91
C ALA A 176 -11.74 38.97 3.88
N GLU A 177 -10.49 38.70 3.47
CA GLU A 177 -9.45 39.72 3.29
C GLU A 177 -9.82 40.75 2.21
N LEU A 178 -10.50 40.34 1.13
CA LEU A 178 -11.00 41.26 0.11
C LEU A 178 -12.05 42.23 0.66
N GLU A 179 -12.99 41.76 1.48
CA GLU A 179 -13.95 42.64 2.15
C GLU A 179 -13.26 43.62 3.11
N VAL A 180 -12.22 43.16 3.83
CA VAL A 180 -11.41 44.01 4.70
C VAL A 180 -10.68 45.10 3.90
N THR A 181 -10.12 44.76 2.73
CA THR A 181 -9.49 45.76 1.86
C THR A 181 -10.50 46.79 1.34
N LYS A 182 -11.76 46.42 1.09
CA LYS A 182 -12.81 47.42 0.74
C LYS A 182 -13.02 48.41 1.89
N VAL A 183 -13.06 47.93 3.13
CA VAL A 183 -13.16 48.78 4.33
C VAL A 183 -11.98 49.75 4.39
N GLU A 184 -10.74 49.26 4.25
CA GLU A 184 -9.53 50.11 4.27
C GLU A 184 -9.57 51.20 3.18
N ASN A 185 -9.99 50.83 1.96
CA ASN A 185 -10.08 51.77 0.84
C ASN A 185 -11.14 52.85 1.06
N LEU A 186 -12.29 52.51 1.66
CA LEU A 186 -13.35 53.48 1.96
C LEU A 186 -13.01 54.36 3.16
N ALA A 187 -12.28 53.83 4.15
CA ALA A 187 -11.90 54.54 5.36
C ALA A 187 -10.67 55.46 5.18
N THR A 188 -9.93 55.33 4.07
CA THR A 188 -8.79 56.21 3.78
C THR A 188 -9.28 57.58 3.31
N PRO A 189 -9.03 58.69 4.03
CA PRO A 189 -9.52 60.01 3.64
C PRO A 189 -8.84 60.51 2.37
N VAL A 190 -9.62 61.06 1.43
CA VAL A 190 -9.11 61.76 0.24
C VAL A 190 -9.15 63.26 0.49
N GLY A 191 -8.14 63.79 1.19
CA GLY A 191 -7.99 65.23 1.48
C GLY A 191 -8.52 65.69 2.84
N ASP A 192 -8.64 67.01 3.03
CA ASP A 192 -9.10 67.68 4.28
C ASP A 192 -10.64 67.73 4.43
N GLU A 193 -11.39 67.06 3.56
CA GLU A 193 -12.85 67.06 3.60
C GLU A 193 -13.38 66.07 4.66
N LYS A 194 -14.26 66.56 5.54
CA LYS A 194 -15.04 65.70 6.45
C LYS A 194 -15.82 64.69 5.61
N LEU A 195 -15.70 63.40 5.96
CA LEU A 195 -16.51 62.33 5.40
C LEU A 195 -18.00 62.67 5.58
N GLY A 196 -18.75 62.76 4.49
CA GLY A 196 -20.20 62.97 4.54
C GLY A 196 -20.95 61.73 5.01
N ASP A 197 -22.17 61.91 5.52
CA ASP A 197 -23.01 60.85 6.09
C ASP A 197 -23.21 59.64 5.16
N GLU A 198 -23.30 59.86 3.83
CA GLU A 198 -23.40 58.77 2.85
C GLU A 198 -22.14 57.90 2.77
N THR A 199 -20.96 58.49 2.97
CA THR A 199 -19.68 57.75 2.98
C THR A 199 -19.54 56.97 4.27
N ILE A 200 -19.97 57.56 5.40
CA ILE A 200 -19.99 56.88 6.71
C ILE A 200 -20.89 55.64 6.64
N GLN A 201 -22.11 55.76 6.10
CA GLN A 201 -23.01 54.61 5.95
C GLN A 201 -22.40 53.48 5.08
N LYS A 202 -21.69 53.84 4.00
CA LYS A 202 -21.01 52.84 3.16
C LYS A 202 -19.87 52.13 3.88
N ILE A 203 -19.13 52.84 4.75
CA ILE A 203 -18.09 52.25 5.60
C ILE A 203 -18.73 51.27 6.59
N ASP A 204 -19.81 51.66 7.26
CA ASP A 204 -20.52 50.79 8.22
C ASP A 204 -21.02 49.48 7.56
N ASP A 205 -21.62 49.58 6.37
CA ASP A 205 -22.08 48.41 5.61
C ASP A 205 -20.91 47.49 5.20
N ALA A 206 -19.79 48.09 4.80
CA ALA A 206 -18.57 47.36 4.45
C ALA A 206 -17.95 46.68 5.68
N VAL A 207 -17.88 47.37 6.82
CA VAL A 207 -17.43 46.83 8.11
C VAL A 207 -18.29 45.64 8.53
N GLY A 208 -19.62 45.78 8.45
CA GLY A 208 -20.54 44.69 8.75
C GLY A 208 -20.34 43.47 7.86
N SER A 209 -20.06 43.68 6.57
CA SER A 209 -19.78 42.61 5.60
C SER A 209 -18.44 41.91 5.89
N ALA A 210 -17.38 42.68 6.13
CA ALA A 210 -16.06 42.16 6.49
C ALA A 210 -16.09 41.37 7.81
N GLN A 211 -16.77 41.89 8.84
CA GLN A 211 -16.91 41.23 10.15
C GLN A 211 -17.64 39.88 10.01
N LYS A 212 -18.71 39.82 9.21
CA LYS A 212 -19.44 38.57 8.92
C LYS A 212 -18.54 37.56 8.21
N ALA A 213 -17.80 37.99 7.18
CA ALA A 213 -16.91 37.12 6.42
C ALA A 213 -15.77 36.56 7.28
N LEU A 214 -15.11 37.40 8.08
CA LEU A 214 -14.04 36.97 9.01
C LEU A 214 -14.57 36.01 10.09
N THR A 215 -15.74 36.30 10.66
CA THR A 215 -16.36 35.42 11.67
C THR A 215 -16.67 34.06 11.07
N ALA A 216 -17.27 34.02 9.88
CA ALA A 216 -17.59 32.77 9.20
C ALA A 216 -16.32 31.96 8.86
N ALA A 217 -15.26 32.63 8.41
CA ALA A 217 -13.99 31.97 8.10
C ALA A 217 -13.32 31.39 9.36
N ASN A 218 -13.26 32.15 10.46
CA ASN A 218 -12.71 31.65 11.73
C ASN A 218 -13.49 30.48 12.31
N LEU A 219 -14.83 30.56 12.34
CA LEU A 219 -15.67 29.44 12.80
C LEU A 219 -15.41 28.18 11.97
N SER A 220 -15.24 28.33 10.65
CA SER A 220 -14.92 27.20 9.79
C SER A 220 -13.52 26.65 10.07
N ILE A 221 -12.50 27.49 10.25
CA ILE A 221 -11.14 27.07 10.58
C ILE A 221 -11.10 26.33 11.94
N ASP A 222 -11.75 26.89 12.95
CA ASP A 222 -11.80 26.32 14.30
C ASP A 222 -12.47 24.95 14.31
N SER A 223 -13.49 24.74 13.47
CA SER A 223 -14.14 23.43 13.33
C SER A 223 -13.21 22.33 12.82
N HIS A 224 -12.13 22.69 12.12
CA HIS A 224 -11.16 21.75 11.55
C HIS A 224 -9.91 21.55 12.40
N LEU A 225 -9.67 22.37 13.43
CA LEU A 225 -8.51 22.23 14.32
C LEU A 225 -8.53 20.93 15.16
N PRO A 226 -9.67 20.53 15.76
CA PRO A 226 -9.76 19.26 16.48
C PRO A 226 -9.51 18.08 15.52
N GLY A 227 -8.54 17.22 15.87
CA GLY A 227 -8.23 16.03 15.07
C GLY A 227 -7.40 16.28 13.80
N ALA A 228 -7.05 17.54 13.47
CA ALA A 228 -6.16 17.83 12.36
C ALA A 228 -4.76 17.21 12.58
N ILE A 229 -4.18 16.72 11.48
CA ILE A 229 -2.79 16.25 11.46
C ILE A 229 -1.83 17.44 11.68
N PRO A 230 -0.60 17.22 12.21
CA PRO A 230 0.30 18.31 12.56
C PRO A 230 0.57 19.34 11.43
N PRO A 231 0.78 18.93 10.15
CA PRO A 231 0.96 19.90 9.07
C PRO A 231 -0.28 20.77 8.82
N LEU A 232 -1.48 20.20 8.92
CA LEU A 232 -2.73 20.94 8.77
C LEU A 232 -2.93 21.93 9.92
N LYS A 233 -2.70 21.50 11.17
CA LYS A 233 -2.78 22.38 12.34
C LYS A 233 -1.87 23.60 12.18
N ALA A 234 -0.62 23.40 11.76
CA ALA A 234 0.31 24.49 11.55
C ALA A 234 -0.19 25.48 10.48
N ALA A 235 -0.77 24.97 9.39
CA ALA A 235 -1.32 25.81 8.32
C ALA A 235 -2.59 26.57 8.75
N LEU A 236 -3.53 25.90 9.42
CA LEU A 236 -4.75 26.53 9.97
C LEU A 236 -4.41 27.61 11.01
N SER A 237 -3.42 27.39 11.88
CA SER A 237 -2.96 28.41 12.83
C SER A 237 -2.41 29.67 12.13
N LYS A 238 -1.78 29.53 10.96
CA LYS A 238 -1.35 30.70 10.17
C LYS A 238 -2.54 31.45 9.60
N LEU A 239 -3.61 30.76 9.19
CA LEU A 239 -4.86 31.39 8.75
C LEU A 239 -5.54 32.16 9.90
N ILE A 240 -5.54 31.61 11.12
CA ILE A 240 -6.03 32.32 12.30
C ILE A 240 -5.22 33.60 12.56
N ALA A 241 -3.89 33.53 12.48
CA ALA A 241 -3.05 34.71 12.65
C ALA A 241 -3.35 35.78 11.59
N ARG A 242 -3.56 35.40 10.33
CA ARG A 242 -4.02 36.30 9.27
C ARG A 242 -5.38 36.90 9.58
N SER A 243 -6.35 36.09 10.02
CA SER A 243 -7.66 36.61 10.39
C SER A 243 -7.60 37.62 11.51
N LYS A 244 -6.74 37.44 12.52
CA LYS A 244 -6.55 38.41 13.60
C LYS A 244 -6.04 39.74 13.06
N LYS A 245 -5.03 39.70 12.18
CA LYS A 245 -4.51 40.91 11.52
C LYS A 245 -5.57 41.60 10.66
N SER A 246 -6.41 40.84 9.97
CA SER A 246 -7.54 41.39 9.21
C SER A 246 -8.62 41.99 10.11
N GLN A 247 -8.86 41.39 11.28
CA GLN A 247 -9.80 41.93 12.27
C GLN A 247 -9.31 43.27 12.84
N GLU A 248 -8.02 43.39 13.15
CA GLU A 248 -7.41 44.65 13.61
C GLU A 248 -7.64 45.80 12.62
N LYS A 249 -7.58 45.52 11.31
CA LYS A 249 -7.85 46.52 10.25
C LYS A 249 -9.31 46.97 10.22
N VAL A 250 -10.25 46.03 10.39
CA VAL A 250 -11.69 46.34 10.45
C VAL A 250 -12.01 47.15 11.71
N ASP A 251 -11.39 46.83 12.83
CA ASP A 251 -11.61 47.54 14.09
C ASP A 251 -11.00 48.95 14.08
N ALA A 252 -9.95 49.20 13.30
CA ALA A 252 -9.38 50.53 13.11
C ALA A 252 -10.22 51.46 12.22
N ALA A 253 -11.15 50.90 11.43
CA ALA A 253 -12.04 51.65 10.54
C ALA A 253 -13.40 52.01 11.17
N LYS A 254 -13.66 51.51 12.39
CA LYS A 254 -14.80 51.89 13.23
C LYS A 254 -14.45 53.10 14.08
#